data_AF-A0A1H2ULH3-F1
#
_entry.id   AF-A0A1H2ULH3-F1
#
_cell.length_a   1.000
_cell.length_b   1.000
_cell.length_c   1.000
_cell.angle_alpha   90.00
_cell.angle_beta   90.00
_cell.angle_gamma   90.00
#
_symmetry.space_group_name_H-M   'P 1'
#
loop_
_entity.id
_entity.type
_entity.pdbx_description
1 polymer ?
#
loop_
_entity_poly.entity_id
_entity_poly.type
_entity_poly.pdbx_seq_one_letter_code
_entity_poly.pdbx_strand_id
1 'polypeptide(L)'
;MSLAVTSARVGWAALAAFLLAFIGLEVANHGGAALVAALVFLIAPDLTMAIGVGGGGKLAPKAVPYYNFAHRPWIPLAVLVGYSAGGLGEWVPLFTAALGWLAHIAVDRAFGCGLRERDGSRRA
;
A
#
# COMPACT_ATOMS: atom_id res chain seq x y z
N MET A 1 5.66 -20.63 -13.64
CA MET A 1 5.74 -19.74 -12.46
C MET A 1 6.30 -20.58 -11.30
N SER A 2 7.36 -20.12 -10.61
CA SER A 2 7.99 -20.90 -9.53
C SER A 2 7.09 -20.98 -8.30
N LEU A 3 7.14 -22.09 -7.54
CA LEU A 3 6.41 -22.28 -6.28
C LEU A 3 6.63 -21.12 -5.30
N ALA A 4 7.85 -20.56 -5.25
CA ALA A 4 8.19 -19.43 -4.40
C ALA A 4 7.40 -18.15 -4.74
N VAL A 5 7.16 -17.89 -6.04
CA VAL A 5 6.39 -16.72 -6.50
C VAL A 5 4.91 -16.89 -6.13
N THR A 6 4.38 -18.09 -6.26
CA THR A 6 3.00 -18.41 -5.85
C THR A 6 2.82 -18.25 -4.34
N SER A 7 3.73 -18.80 -3.53
CA SER A 7 3.69 -18.66 -2.07
C SER A 7 3.78 -17.21 -1.61
N ALA A 8 4.63 -16.40 -2.24
CA ALA A 8 4.72 -14.97 -1.94
C ALA A 8 3.39 -14.25 -2.25
N ARG A 9 2.78 -14.50 -3.42
CA ARG A 9 1.48 -13.89 -3.80
C ARG A 9 0.36 -14.29 -2.85
N VAL A 10 0.32 -15.55 -2.42
CA VAL A 10 -0.65 -16.02 -1.41
C VAL A 10 -0.45 -15.32 -0.07
N GLY A 11 0.81 -15.15 0.37
CA GLY A 11 1.12 -14.39 1.59
C GLY A 11 0.63 -12.94 1.53
N TRP A 12 0.85 -12.28 0.39
CA TRP A 12 0.34 -10.92 0.16
C TRP A 12 -1.19 -10.87 0.10
N ALA A 13 -1.85 -11.87 -0.50
CA ALA A 13 -3.30 -11.95 -0.55
C ALA A 13 -3.90 -12.15 0.86
N ALA A 14 -3.31 -13.01 1.68
CA ALA A 14 -3.72 -13.23 3.06
C ALA A 14 -3.54 -11.95 3.91
N LEU A 15 -2.41 -11.26 3.74
CA LEU A 15 -2.17 -9.97 4.40
C LEU A 15 -3.19 -8.92 3.96
N ALA A 16 -3.48 -8.81 2.65
CA ALA A 16 -4.48 -7.87 2.15
C ALA A 16 -5.87 -8.14 2.76
N ALA A 17 -6.30 -9.41 2.80
CA ALA A 17 -7.57 -9.79 3.41
C ALA A 17 -7.63 -9.43 4.90
N PHE A 18 -6.55 -9.71 5.64
CA PHE A 18 -6.43 -9.33 7.05
C PHE A 18 -6.53 -7.80 7.24
N LEU A 19 -5.78 -7.02 6.47
CA LEU A 19 -5.77 -5.56 6.59
C LEU A 19 -7.14 -4.95 6.24
N LEU A 20 -7.82 -5.46 5.21
CA LEU A 20 -9.16 -4.99 4.84
C LEU A 20 -10.20 -5.31 5.94
N ALA A 21 -10.14 -6.51 6.51
CA ALA A 21 -10.98 -6.86 7.66
C ALA A 21 -10.68 -5.96 8.87
N PHE A 22 -9.40 -5.65 9.11
CA PHE A 22 -9.00 -4.80 10.22
C PHE A 22 -9.43 -3.34 10.02
N ILE A 23 -9.34 -2.80 8.80
CA ILE A 23 -9.94 -1.51 8.45
C ILE A 23 -11.44 -1.51 8.77
N GLY A 24 -12.17 -2.57 8.43
CA GLY A 24 -13.59 -2.71 8.75
C GLY A 24 -13.88 -2.61 10.26
N LEU A 25 -13.05 -3.27 11.08
CA LEU A 25 -13.12 -3.18 12.54
C LEU A 25 -12.85 -1.76 13.05
N GLU A 26 -11.78 -1.11 12.58
CA GLU A 26 -11.44 0.26 12.98
C GLU A 26 -12.54 1.26 12.59
N VAL A 27 -13.13 1.10 11.41
CA VAL A 27 -14.27 1.91 10.96
C VAL A 27 -15.50 1.68 11.83
N ALA A 28 -15.79 0.44 12.22
CA ALA A 28 -16.90 0.14 13.12
C ALA A 28 -16.71 0.77 14.51
N ASN A 29 -15.47 0.82 15.01
CA ASN A 29 -15.15 1.38 16.33
C ASN A 29 -15.02 2.91 16.35
N HIS A 30 -14.57 3.52 15.24
CA HIS A 30 -14.14 4.93 15.21
C HIS A 30 -14.84 5.79 14.15
N GLY A 31 -15.70 5.20 13.32
CA GLY A 31 -16.62 5.91 12.43
C GLY A 31 -16.01 6.48 11.14
N GLY A 32 -16.67 7.51 10.59
CA GLY A 32 -16.42 7.98 9.22
C GLY A 32 -15.01 8.53 8.96
N ALA A 33 -14.36 9.15 9.96
CA ALA A 33 -13.00 9.67 9.80
C ALA A 33 -11.97 8.56 9.54
N ALA A 34 -12.11 7.42 10.23
CA ALA A 34 -11.31 6.22 9.98
C ALA A 34 -11.51 5.70 8.56
N LEU A 35 -12.77 5.68 8.08
CA LEU A 35 -13.10 5.22 6.73
C LEU A 35 -12.47 6.12 5.66
N VAL A 36 -12.65 7.44 5.80
CA VAL A 36 -12.10 8.41 4.84
C VAL A 36 -10.57 8.30 4.79
N ALA A 37 -9.90 8.23 5.94
CA ALA A 37 -8.45 8.11 5.99
C ALA A 37 -7.94 6.83 5.32
N ALA A 38 -8.59 5.68 5.61
CA ALA A 38 -8.26 4.41 4.98
C ALA A 38 -8.47 4.46 3.46
N LEU A 39 -9.60 4.98 2.97
CA LEU A 39 -9.89 5.06 1.54
C LEU A 39 -8.94 6.01 0.79
N VAL A 40 -8.63 7.16 1.39
CA VAL A 40 -7.67 8.11 0.79
C VAL A 40 -6.31 7.45 0.62
N PHE A 41 -5.80 6.77 1.63
CA PHE A 41 -4.49 6.12 1.57
C PHE A 41 -4.47 4.77 0.86
N LEU A 42 -5.64 4.15 0.67
CA LEU A 42 -5.80 3.03 -0.25
C LEU A 42 -5.58 3.46 -1.71
N ILE A 43 -5.81 4.73 -2.06
CA ILE A 43 -5.66 5.25 -3.43
C ILE A 43 -4.38 6.08 -3.59
N ALA A 44 -3.95 6.76 -2.53
CA ALA A 44 -2.85 7.73 -2.55
C ALA A 44 -1.55 7.25 -3.21
N PRO A 45 -1.07 5.99 -3.03
CA PRO A 45 0.18 5.55 -3.64
C PRO A 45 0.18 5.66 -5.17
N ASP A 46 -0.96 5.42 -5.82
CA ASP A 46 -1.08 5.46 -7.28
C ASP A 46 -1.21 6.88 -7.84
N LEU A 47 -1.52 7.87 -7.00
CA LEU A 47 -1.51 9.27 -7.43
C LEU A 47 -0.11 9.71 -7.91
N THR A 48 0.95 9.04 -7.45
CA THR A 48 2.32 9.24 -7.95
C THR A 48 2.46 8.94 -9.44
N MET A 49 1.58 8.12 -10.02
CA MET A 49 1.57 7.82 -11.45
C MET A 49 1.14 9.02 -12.30
N ALA A 50 0.38 9.96 -11.74
CA ALA A 50 -0.03 11.18 -12.42
C ALA A 50 1.16 12.12 -12.75
N ILE A 51 2.33 11.90 -12.14
CA ILE A 51 3.57 12.62 -12.47
C ILE A 51 4.01 12.36 -13.92
N GLY A 52 3.68 11.19 -14.48
CA GLY A 52 3.87 10.91 -15.89
C GLY A 52 3.65 9.45 -16.28
N VAL A 53 2.92 9.24 -17.36
CA VAL A 53 2.69 7.94 -17.99
C VAL A 53 3.71 7.73 -19.11
N GLY A 54 4.28 6.53 -19.20
CA GLY A 54 5.15 6.12 -20.31
C GLY A 54 4.39 5.34 -21.38
N GLY A 55 5.03 5.01 -22.49
CA GLY A 55 4.45 4.16 -23.53
C GLY A 55 4.40 2.68 -23.12
N GLY A 56 3.39 1.93 -23.60
CA GLY A 56 3.34 0.47 -23.51
C GLY A 56 3.19 -0.10 -22.08
N GLY A 57 2.43 0.57 -21.21
CA GLY A 57 2.21 0.13 -19.81
C GLY A 57 3.37 0.42 -18.85
N LYS A 58 4.41 1.12 -19.33
CA LYS A 58 5.50 1.62 -18.50
C LYS A 58 5.12 2.95 -17.84
N LEU A 59 5.73 3.20 -16.69
CA LEU A 59 5.66 4.51 -16.04
C LEU A 59 6.71 5.45 -16.66
N ALA A 60 6.47 6.76 -16.69
CA ALA A 60 7.53 7.68 -17.13
C ALA A 60 8.72 7.60 -16.15
N PRO A 61 9.99 7.59 -16.61
CA PRO A 61 11.16 7.47 -15.73
C PRO A 61 11.17 8.49 -14.57
N LYS A 62 10.67 9.71 -14.81
CA LYS A 62 10.54 10.76 -13.77
C LYS A 62 9.57 10.41 -12.63
N ALA A 63 8.57 9.57 -12.85
CA ALA A 63 7.59 9.17 -11.85
C ALA A 63 8.02 7.94 -11.03
N VAL A 64 8.99 7.17 -11.53
CA VAL A 64 9.55 5.96 -10.88
C VAL A 64 9.98 6.18 -9.43
N PRO A 65 10.78 7.22 -9.06
CA PRO A 65 11.21 7.37 -7.67
C PRO A 65 10.03 7.60 -6.71
N TYR A 66 9.03 8.37 -7.13
CA TYR A 66 7.83 8.65 -6.34
C TYR A 66 6.98 7.40 -6.18
N TYR A 67 6.72 6.69 -7.28
CA TYR A 67 5.98 5.42 -7.25
C TYR A 67 6.68 4.39 -6.35
N ASN A 68 7.99 4.20 -6.53
CA ASN A 68 8.74 3.23 -5.73
C ASN A 68 8.81 3.60 -4.26
N PHE A 69 8.89 4.89 -3.91
CA PHE A 69 8.83 5.34 -2.53
C PHE A 69 7.46 5.04 -1.91
N ALA A 70 6.38 5.42 -2.59
CA ALA A 70 5.01 5.17 -2.15
C ALA A 70 4.66 3.67 -2.07
N HIS A 71 5.34 2.80 -2.82
CA HIS A 71 5.09 1.35 -2.81
C HIS A 71 6.07 0.55 -1.93
N ARG A 72 6.79 1.20 -1.00
CA ARG A 72 7.62 0.52 0.01
C ARG A 72 6.76 0.07 1.20
N PRO A 73 6.56 -1.24 1.42
CA PRO A 73 5.68 -1.73 2.49
C PRO A 73 6.18 -1.40 3.89
N TRP A 74 7.50 -1.26 4.07
CA TRP A 74 8.07 -0.98 5.39
C TRP A 74 7.69 0.40 5.94
N ILE A 75 7.34 1.37 5.07
CA ILE A 75 6.97 2.72 5.50
C ILE A 75 5.63 2.71 6.26
N PRO A 76 4.50 2.28 5.67
CA PRO A 76 3.25 2.18 6.43
C PRO A 76 3.35 1.16 7.57
N LEU A 77 4.14 0.09 7.42
CA LEU A 77 4.39 -0.84 8.53
C LEU A 77 5.06 -0.16 9.72
N ALA A 78 6.06 0.70 9.49
CA ALA A 78 6.72 1.45 10.56
C ALA A 78 5.75 2.43 11.26
N VAL A 79 4.83 3.04 10.50
CA VAL A 79 3.77 3.89 11.07
C VAL A 79 2.83 3.05 11.96
N LEU A 80 2.38 1.89 11.49
CA LEU A 80 1.53 0.99 12.28
C LEU A 80 2.23 0.54 13.57
N VAL A 81 3.49 0.13 13.49
CA VAL A 81 4.27 -0.30 14.66
C VAL A 81 4.48 0.87 15.64
N GLY A 82 4.87 2.05 15.13
CA GLY A 82 5.07 3.24 15.96
C GLY A 82 3.79 3.71 16.64
N TYR A 83 2.66 3.65 15.94
CA TYR A 83 1.34 3.95 16.50
C TYR A 83 0.97 2.96 17.61
N SER A 84 1.04 1.65 17.32
CA SER A 84 0.70 0.60 18.29
C SER A 84 1.61 0.58 19.52
N ALA A 85 2.85 1.06 19.39
CA ALA A 85 3.78 1.22 20.51
C ALA A 85 3.54 2.50 21.34
N GLY A 86 2.52 3.31 21.00
CA GLY A 86 2.20 4.57 21.68
C GLY A 86 3.09 5.76 21.28
N GLY A 87 3.97 5.59 20.29
CA GLY A 87 4.92 6.63 19.88
C GLY A 87 4.33 7.74 19.00
N LEU A 88 3.11 7.58 18.50
CA LEU A 88 2.46 8.52 17.55
C LEU A 88 1.11 9.07 18.07
N GLY A 89 0.81 8.88 19.36
CA GLY A 89 -0.45 9.31 19.97
C GLY A 89 -1.66 8.46 19.58
N GLU A 90 -2.87 8.97 19.87
CA GLU A 90 -4.15 8.23 19.70
C GLU A 90 -4.96 8.69 18.48
N TRP A 91 -4.30 9.27 17.47
CA TRP A 91 -4.98 9.79 16.29
C TRP A 91 -5.37 8.67 15.32
N VAL A 92 -6.53 8.05 15.54
CA VAL A 92 -7.05 6.91 14.76
C VAL A 92 -6.99 7.07 13.23
N PRO A 93 -7.30 8.25 12.64
CA PRO A 93 -7.11 8.47 11.20
C PRO A 93 -5.70 8.17 10.69
N LEU A 94 -4.65 8.39 11.48
CA LEU A 94 -3.27 8.02 11.11
C LEU A 94 -3.10 6.51 10.99
N PHE A 95 -3.63 5.76 11.96
CA PHE A 95 -3.56 4.31 11.98
C PHE A 95 -4.28 3.70 10.79
N THR A 96 -5.51 4.16 10.54
CA THR A 96 -6.36 3.70 9.44
C THR A 96 -5.83 4.12 8.07
N ALA A 97 -5.19 5.30 7.95
CA ALA A 97 -4.43 5.68 6.77
C ALA A 97 -3.25 4.72 6.50
N ALA A 98 -2.48 4.36 7.53
CA ALA A 98 -1.37 3.41 7.39
C ALA A 98 -1.86 2.00 7.02
N LEU A 99 -3.01 1.57 7.57
CA LEU A 99 -3.67 0.32 7.15
C LEU A 99 -4.08 0.37 5.67
N GLY A 100 -4.75 1.43 5.23
CA GLY A 100 -5.16 1.61 3.84
C GLY A 100 -3.97 1.61 2.88
N TRP A 101 -2.89 2.28 3.26
CA TRP A 101 -1.64 2.30 2.49
C TRP A 101 -1.00 0.91 2.38
N LEU A 102 -0.85 0.19 3.50
CA LEU A 102 -0.27 -1.15 3.46
C LEU A 102 -1.19 -2.14 2.71
N ALA A 103 -2.51 -1.97 2.81
CA ALA A 103 -3.48 -2.76 2.08
C ALA A 103 -3.35 -2.57 0.56
N HIS A 104 -3.19 -1.32 0.08
CA HIS A 104 -2.91 -1.05 -1.34
C HIS A 104 -1.69 -1.84 -1.83
N ILE A 105 -0.58 -1.74 -1.08
CA ILE A 105 0.66 -2.44 -1.44
C ILE A 105 0.44 -3.96 -1.42
N ALA A 106 -0.25 -4.50 -0.41
CA ALA A 106 -0.50 -5.94 -0.31
C ALA A 106 -1.36 -6.45 -1.47
N VAL A 107 -2.41 -5.72 -1.85
CA VAL A 107 -3.26 -6.01 -3.01
C VAL A 107 -2.41 -6.03 -4.29
N ASP A 108 -1.60 -5.00 -4.50
CA ASP A 108 -0.71 -4.91 -5.66
C ASP A 108 0.21 -6.15 -5.76
N ARG A 109 0.85 -6.53 -4.64
CA ARG A 109 1.75 -7.68 -4.63
C ARG A 109 1.03 -9.02 -4.81
N ALA A 110 -0.20 -9.14 -4.33
CA ALA A 110 -1.04 -10.32 -4.58
C ALA A 110 -1.33 -10.51 -6.08
N PHE A 111 -1.58 -9.41 -6.80
CA PHE A 111 -1.80 -9.42 -8.25
C PHE A 111 -0.51 -9.44 -9.10
N GLY A 112 0.67 -9.35 -8.46
CA GLY A 112 1.96 -9.30 -9.16
C GLY A 112 2.33 -7.91 -9.69
N CYS A 113 1.69 -6.86 -9.18
CA CYS A 113 2.12 -5.47 -9.37
C CYS A 113 3.26 -5.16 -8.38
N GLY A 114 4.46 -5.01 -8.93
CA GLY A 114 5.69 -4.74 -8.18
C GLY A 114 6.19 -3.31 -8.33
N LEU A 115 7.35 -3.06 -7.73
CA LEU A 115 8.13 -1.84 -7.96
C LEU A 115 8.49 -1.68 -9.45
N ARG A 116 8.88 -0.46 -9.83
CA ARG A 116 9.31 -0.15 -11.20
C ARG A 116 10.82 -0.12 -11.33
N GLU A 117 11.33 -0.53 -12.49
CA GLU A 117 12.71 -0.30 -12.91
C GLU A 117 12.90 1.16 -13.37
N ARG A 118 14.16 1.58 -13.55
CA ARG A 118 14.50 2.95 -13.97
C ARG A 118 13.86 3.35 -15.30
N ASP A 119 13.61 2.40 -16.19
CA ASP A 119 12.96 2.61 -17.48
C ASP A 119 11.42 2.62 -17.40
N GLY A 120 10.86 2.44 -16.20
CA GLY A 120 9.42 2.40 -15.94
C GLY A 120 8.74 1.04 -16.11
N SER A 121 9.48 0.00 -16.52
CA SER A 121 8.97 -1.37 -16.56
C SER A 121 8.70 -1.91 -15.15
N ARG A 122 7.84 -2.93 -15.02
CA ARG A 122 7.60 -3.59 -13.73
C ARG A 122 8.80 -4.50 -13.42
N ARG A 123 9.30 -4.43 -12.19
CA ARG A 123 10.29 -5.36 -11.66
C ARG A 123 9.62 -6.73 -11.48
N ALA A 124 10.26 -7.77 -12.03
CA ALA A 124 9.81 -9.16 -11.91
C ALA A 124 9.93 -9.68 -10.47
#